data_AF-A0A9D8B0T2-F1
#
_entry.id   AF-A0A9D8B0T2-F1
#
_cell.length_a   1.000
_cell.length_b   1.000
_cell.length_c   1.000
_cell.angle_alpha   90.00
_cell.angle_beta   90.00
_cell.angle_gamma   90.00
#
_symmetry.space_group_name_H-M   'P 1'
#
loop_
_entity.id
_entity.type
_entity.pdbx_description
1 polymer ?
#
loop_
_entity_poly.entity_id
_entity_poly.type
_entity_poly.pdbx_seq_one_letter_code
_entity_poly.pdbx_strand_id
1 'polypeptide(L)'
;MLIQKKITLPSNPTAPTFANLRLAIAFIAARIDRGEEDALCDACARQYAEERVSPNLPTHREYRLTAIRALDANHKRTALPRLCADEIFPPDATQYTLGGHAPGWNHVNIDFVKLADGWAIDEIWICR
;
A
#
# COMPACT_ATOMS: atom_id res chain seq x y z
N MET A 1 -29.79 7.15 14.46
CA MET A 1 -29.29 7.07 13.09
C MET A 1 -28.00 7.87 13.02
N LEU A 2 -26.85 7.22 13.23
CA LEU A 2 -25.54 7.89 13.19
C LEU A 2 -25.17 8.11 11.74
N ILE A 3 -25.11 9.38 11.33
CA ILE A 3 -24.60 9.79 10.02
C ILE A 3 -23.12 9.42 10.02
N GLN A 4 -22.75 8.33 9.33
CA GLN A 4 -21.36 8.08 8.95
C GLN A 4 -20.97 9.22 7.99
N LYS A 5 -20.44 10.32 8.54
CA LYS A 5 -19.69 11.28 7.75
C LYS A 5 -18.58 10.46 7.09
N LYS A 6 -18.62 10.34 5.75
CA LYS A 6 -17.47 9.90 4.96
C LYS A 6 -16.33 10.85 5.32
N ILE A 7 -15.50 10.44 6.28
CA ILE A 7 -14.24 11.12 6.56
C ILE A 7 -13.44 10.94 5.28
N THR A 8 -13.42 11.99 4.46
CA THR A 8 -12.56 12.02 3.30
C THR A 8 -11.18 12.33 3.86
N LEU A 9 -10.39 11.28 4.08
CA LEU A 9 -9.01 11.45 4.51
C LEU A 9 -8.28 12.31 3.47
N PRO A 10 -7.37 13.20 3.91
CA PRO A 10 -6.54 13.93 2.97
C PRO A 10 -5.79 12.93 2.08
N SER A 11 -5.91 13.12 0.76
CA SER A 11 -5.16 12.35 -0.23
C SER A 11 -3.85 13.07 -0.51
N ASN A 12 -2.73 12.34 -0.54
CA ASN A 12 -1.45 12.90 -0.97
C ASN A 12 -1.52 13.29 -2.47
N PRO A 13 -1.49 14.59 -2.83
CA PRO A 13 -1.63 15.02 -4.22
C PRO A 13 -0.42 14.68 -5.09
N THR A 14 0.69 14.23 -4.49
CA THR A 14 1.91 13.82 -5.20
C THR A 14 2.12 12.30 -5.22
N ALA A 15 1.12 11.52 -4.78
CA ALA A 15 1.22 10.06 -4.87
C ALA A 15 1.35 9.62 -6.34
N PRO A 16 2.30 8.73 -6.67
CA PRO A 16 2.46 8.25 -8.04
C PRO A 16 1.24 7.45 -8.49
N THR A 17 0.86 7.64 -9.74
CA THR A 17 -0.23 6.89 -10.38
C THR A 17 0.31 5.94 -11.45
N PHE A 18 -0.38 4.80 -11.60
CA PHE A 18 0.04 3.69 -12.43
C PHE A 18 -1.06 3.27 -13.38
N ALA A 19 -0.72 3.06 -14.65
CA ALA A 19 -1.66 2.59 -15.66
C ALA A 19 -2.08 1.12 -15.47
N ASN A 20 -1.24 0.30 -14.82
CA ASN A 20 -1.50 -1.11 -14.56
C ASN A 20 -0.72 -1.61 -13.34
N LEU A 21 -1.12 -2.79 -12.83
CA LEU A 21 -0.55 -3.36 -11.61
C LEU A 21 0.94 -3.65 -11.75
N ARG A 22 1.39 -4.11 -12.93
CA ARG A 22 2.80 -4.42 -13.19
C ARG A 22 3.71 -3.22 -12.95
N LEU A 23 3.31 -2.02 -13.39
CA LEU A 23 4.07 -0.79 -13.16
C LEU A 23 4.09 -0.41 -11.68
N ALA A 24 2.97 -0.57 -10.98
CA ALA A 24 2.92 -0.32 -9.54
C ALA A 24 3.84 -1.26 -8.76
N ILE A 25 3.80 -2.57 -9.07
CA ILE A 25 4.67 -3.56 -8.42
C ILE A 25 6.14 -3.35 -8.76
N ALA A 26 6.47 -2.97 -10.00
CA ALA A 26 7.84 -2.63 -10.39
C ALA A 26 8.36 -1.41 -9.62
N PHE A 27 7.52 -0.39 -9.42
CA PHE A 27 7.87 0.77 -8.59
C PHE A 27 8.16 0.36 -7.14
N ILE A 28 7.26 -0.42 -6.53
CA ILE A 28 7.41 -0.88 -5.14
C ILE A 28 8.70 -1.70 -4.97
N ALA A 29 8.92 -2.67 -5.86
CA ALA A 29 10.12 -3.50 -5.86
C ALA A 29 11.39 -2.65 -5.98
N ALA A 30 11.42 -1.68 -6.91
CA ALA A 30 12.58 -0.82 -7.08
C ALA A 30 12.90 0.04 -5.85
N ARG A 31 11.88 0.49 -5.09
CA ARG A 31 12.09 1.22 -3.83
C ARG A 31 12.63 0.31 -2.73
N ILE A 32 12.11 -0.91 -2.63
CA ILE A 32 12.60 -1.95 -1.70
C ILE A 32 14.07 -2.29 -2.00
N ASP A 33 14.41 -2.55 -3.26
CA ASP A 33 15.78 -2.89 -3.68
C ASP A 33 16.80 -1.80 -3.36
N ARG A 34 16.35 -0.53 -3.30
CA ARG A 34 17.17 0.64 -2.98
C ARG A 34 17.23 0.95 -1.49
N GLY A 35 16.47 0.26 -0.64
CA GLY A 35 16.33 0.61 0.78
C GLY A 35 15.69 1.99 0.97
N GLU A 36 14.69 2.32 0.13
CA GLU A 36 13.98 3.60 0.16
C GLU A 36 12.59 3.43 0.81
N GLU A 37 12.52 2.81 2.00
CA GLU A 37 11.24 2.51 2.66
C GLU A 37 10.46 3.78 3.03
N ASP A 38 11.16 4.86 3.41
CA ASP A 38 10.53 6.14 3.71
C ASP A 38 9.86 6.75 2.46
N ALA A 39 10.51 6.66 1.30
CA ALA A 39 9.94 7.13 0.04
C ALA A 39 8.69 6.31 -0.35
N LEU A 40 8.68 5.01 -0.01
CA LEU A 40 7.52 4.15 -0.23
C LEU A 40 6.37 4.46 0.76
N CYS A 41 6.69 4.79 2.02
CA CYS A 41 5.73 5.31 2.99
C CYS A 41 5.05 6.60 2.47
N ASP A 42 5.84 7.51 1.92
CA ASP A 42 5.37 8.81 1.43
C ASP A 42 4.59 8.68 0.11
N ALA A 43 4.86 7.63 -0.68
CA ALA A 43 4.13 7.34 -1.92
C ALA A 43 2.67 6.88 -1.69
N CYS A 44 2.28 6.55 -0.45
CA CYS A 44 0.91 6.17 -0.14
C CYS A 44 -0.04 7.38 -0.19
N ALA A 45 -1.15 7.23 -0.92
CA ALA A 45 -2.15 8.27 -1.09
C ALA A 45 -2.89 8.57 0.22
N ARG A 46 -3.13 7.55 1.06
CA ARG A 46 -3.80 7.73 2.35
C ARG A 46 -2.90 8.49 3.32
N GLN A 47 -3.31 9.69 3.69
CA GLN A 47 -2.72 10.47 4.78
C GLN A 47 -3.65 10.42 5.99
N TYR A 48 -3.07 10.19 7.17
CA TYR A 48 -3.81 10.19 8.42
C TYR A 48 -3.80 11.60 9.00
N ALA A 49 -4.96 12.27 8.96
CA ALA A 49 -5.11 13.66 9.41
C ALA A 49 -4.83 13.86 10.91
N GLU A 50 -4.99 12.79 11.70
CA GLU A 50 -4.77 12.77 13.13
C GLU A 50 -4.11 11.43 13.48
N GLU A 51 -2.80 11.43 13.75
CA GLU A 51 -2.21 10.28 14.43
C GLU A 51 -2.89 10.17 15.79
N ARG A 52 -3.58 9.07 16.06
CA ARG A 52 -4.08 8.80 17.42
C ARG A 52 -2.85 8.70 18.32
N VAL A 53 -2.56 9.79 19.04
CA VAL A 53 -1.46 9.89 20.01
C VAL A 53 -1.82 9.09 21.25
N SER A 54 -1.97 7.78 21.10
CA SER A 54 -1.90 6.86 22.22
C SER A 54 -0.42 6.57 22.41
N PRO A 55 0.21 7.01 23.52
CA PRO A 55 1.66 6.88 23.72
C PRO A 55 2.16 5.42 23.70
N ASN A 56 1.24 4.45 23.79
CA ASN A 56 1.54 3.02 23.80
C ASN A 56 1.23 2.31 22.48
N LEU A 57 0.77 3.03 21.44
CA LEU A 57 0.50 2.45 20.13
C LEU A 57 1.45 3.06 19.10
N PRO A 58 1.95 2.25 18.14
CA PRO A 58 2.74 2.79 17.05
C PRO A 58 1.91 3.78 16.24
N THR A 59 2.56 4.81 15.72
CA THR A 59 1.94 5.74 14.78
C THR A 59 1.53 5.01 13.50
N HIS A 60 0.63 5.62 12.72
CA HIS A 60 0.26 5.05 11.42
C HIS A 60 1.47 4.89 10.51
N ARG A 61 2.41 5.84 10.55
CA ARG A 61 3.66 5.77 9.78
C ARG A 61 4.53 4.61 10.24
N GLU A 62 4.73 4.43 11.54
CA GLU A 62 5.52 3.30 12.09
C GLU A 62 4.90 1.95 11.74
N TYR A 63 3.57 1.87 11.77
CA TYR A 63 2.85 0.68 11.38
C TYR A 63 3.01 0.37 9.88
N ARG A 64 2.88 1.38 9.00
CA ARG A 64 3.14 1.25 7.55
C ARG A 64 4.58 0.83 7.28
N LEU A 65 5.55 1.43 7.97
CA LEU A 65 6.96 1.07 7.83
C LEU A 65 7.21 -0.39 8.23
N THR A 66 6.53 -0.87 9.27
CA THR A 66 6.55 -2.30 9.65
C THR A 66 6.01 -3.19 8.52
N ALA A 67 4.91 -2.78 7.88
CA ALA A 67 4.35 -3.47 6.72
C ALA A 67 5.30 -3.51 5.53
N ILE A 68 5.98 -2.39 5.23
CA ILE A 68 6.97 -2.31 4.15
C ILE A 68 8.16 -3.22 4.43
N ARG A 69 8.65 -3.29 5.68
CA ARG A 69 9.73 -4.22 6.05
C ARG A 69 9.33 -5.69 5.91
N ALA A 70 8.08 -6.02 6.25
CA ALA A 70 7.54 -7.35 6.00
C ALA A 70 7.40 -7.63 4.49
N LEU A 71 7.03 -6.62 3.70
CA LEU A 71 6.96 -6.70 2.24
C LEU A 71 8.35 -6.93 1.62
N ASP A 72 9.39 -6.26 2.13
CA ASP A 72 10.79 -6.51 1.76
C ASP A 72 11.20 -7.95 2.07
N ALA A 73 10.86 -8.47 3.26
CA ALA A 73 11.12 -9.87 3.59
C ALA A 73 10.42 -10.84 2.60
N ASN A 74 9.20 -10.53 2.15
CA ASN A 74 8.53 -11.29 1.10
C ASN A 74 9.28 -11.19 -0.24
N HIS A 75 9.67 -9.98 -0.64
CA HIS A 75 10.42 -9.71 -1.86
C HIS A 75 11.74 -10.51 -1.92
N LYS A 76 12.47 -10.58 -0.81
CA LYS A 76 13.70 -11.37 -0.67
C LYS A 76 13.49 -12.88 -0.82
N ARG A 77 12.33 -13.40 -0.43
CA ARG A 77 11.97 -14.82 -0.61
C ARG A 77 11.52 -15.10 -2.04
N THR A 78 10.74 -14.19 -2.62
CA THR A 78 10.26 -14.25 -3.99
C THR A 78 10.04 -12.84 -4.47
N ALA A 79 10.78 -12.43 -5.51
CA ALA A 79 10.68 -11.08 -6.05
C ALA A 79 9.22 -10.71 -6.36
N LEU A 80 8.77 -9.55 -5.88
CA LEU A 80 7.36 -9.11 -6.01
C LEU A 80 6.83 -9.17 -7.45
N PRO A 81 7.59 -8.74 -8.49
CA PRO A 81 7.12 -8.87 -9.87
C PRO A 81 6.81 -10.32 -10.29
N ARG A 82 7.52 -11.30 -9.72
CA ARG A 82 7.26 -12.72 -9.92
C ARG A 82 6.06 -13.20 -9.10
N LEU A 83 5.96 -12.75 -7.84
CA LEU A 83 4.83 -13.10 -6.97
C LEU A 83 3.48 -12.64 -7.53
N CYS A 84 3.48 -11.52 -8.26
CA CYS A 84 2.27 -10.88 -8.80
C CYS A 84 2.15 -11.05 -10.32
N ALA A 85 2.82 -12.03 -10.94
CA ALA A 85 2.97 -12.09 -12.39
C ALA A 85 1.63 -12.21 -13.15
N ASP A 86 0.65 -12.89 -12.54
CA ASP A 86 -0.67 -13.16 -13.13
C ASP A 86 -1.76 -12.23 -12.59
N GLU A 87 -1.41 -11.29 -11.71
CA GLU A 87 -2.34 -10.34 -11.12
C GLU A 87 -2.54 -9.12 -12.01
N ILE A 88 -3.76 -8.60 -12.06
CA ILE A 88 -4.12 -7.38 -12.79
C ILE A 88 -5.07 -6.52 -11.97
N PHE A 89 -5.05 -5.21 -12.22
CA PHE A 89 -6.12 -4.36 -11.69
C PHE A 89 -7.46 -4.78 -12.33
N PRO A 90 -8.52 -4.99 -11.53
CA PRO A 90 -9.83 -5.29 -12.08
C PRO A 90 -10.35 -4.08 -12.90
N PRO A 91 -10.92 -4.29 -14.10
CA PRO A 91 -11.30 -3.18 -14.99
C PRO A 91 -12.35 -2.26 -14.38
N ASP A 92 -13.32 -2.84 -13.67
CA ASP A 92 -14.50 -2.15 -13.15
C ASP A 92 -14.41 -1.81 -11.65
N ALA A 93 -13.28 -2.11 -11.00
CA ALA A 93 -13.10 -1.80 -9.59
C ALA A 93 -12.57 -0.38 -9.38
N THR A 94 -12.96 0.23 -8.25
CA THR A 94 -12.41 1.50 -7.77
C THR A 94 -11.37 1.31 -6.67
N GLN A 95 -11.29 0.11 -6.12
CA GLN A 95 -10.35 -0.31 -5.07
C GLN A 95 -9.89 -1.73 -5.36
N TYR A 96 -8.66 -2.05 -5.01
CA TYR A 96 -8.09 -3.38 -5.17
C TYR A 96 -7.07 -3.62 -4.07
N THR A 97 -7.19 -4.74 -3.35
CA THR A 97 -6.21 -5.14 -2.33
C THR A 97 -5.45 -6.33 -2.85
N LEU A 98 -4.13 -6.22 -2.83
CA LEU A 98 -3.22 -7.29 -3.19
C LEU A 98 -2.60 -7.88 -1.91
N GLY A 99 -2.52 -9.21 -1.86
CA GLY A 99 -1.82 -9.95 -0.81
C GLY A 99 -2.71 -10.53 0.28
N GLY A 100 -2.38 -10.23 1.54
CA GLY A 100 -3.08 -10.74 2.72
C GLY A 100 -2.66 -12.16 3.10
N HIS A 101 -3.63 -13.05 3.26
CA HIS A 101 -3.39 -14.44 3.67
C HIS A 101 -2.95 -15.36 2.53
N ALA A 102 -2.84 -14.83 1.31
CA ALA A 102 -2.35 -15.60 0.16
C ALA A 102 -0.90 -16.08 0.39
N PRO A 103 -0.53 -17.26 -0.13
CA PRO A 103 0.84 -17.76 -0.06
C PRO A 103 1.86 -16.73 -0.57
N GLY A 104 2.95 -16.55 0.17
CA GLY A 104 4.03 -15.61 -0.17
C GLY A 104 3.86 -14.19 0.36
N TRP A 105 2.66 -13.81 0.82
CA TRP A 105 2.39 -12.45 1.32
C TRP A 105 2.55 -12.28 2.83
N ASN A 106 2.53 -13.37 3.60
CA ASN A 106 2.72 -13.35 5.05
C ASN A 106 1.93 -12.22 5.75
N HIS A 107 0.63 -12.11 5.47
CA HIS A 107 -0.27 -11.11 6.07
C HIS A 107 -0.10 -9.67 5.60
N VAL A 108 0.83 -9.39 4.68
CA VAL A 108 1.02 -8.04 4.11
C VAL A 108 -0.01 -7.79 3.01
N ASN A 109 -0.66 -6.63 3.08
CA ASN A 109 -1.64 -6.15 2.11
C ASN A 109 -1.13 -4.84 1.48
N ILE A 110 -1.39 -4.68 0.18
CA ILE A 110 -1.18 -3.44 -0.56
C ILE A 110 -2.53 -3.03 -1.12
N ASP A 111 -3.08 -1.96 -0.59
CA ASP A 111 -4.33 -1.38 -1.07
C ASP A 111 -4.03 -0.40 -2.20
N PHE A 112 -4.84 -0.47 -3.25
CA PHE A 112 -4.82 0.45 -4.37
C PHE A 112 -6.19 1.12 -4.51
N VAL A 113 -6.17 2.37 -4.93
CA VAL A 113 -7.37 3.15 -5.24
C VAL A 113 -7.29 3.68 -6.66
N LYS A 114 -8.40 3.61 -7.40
CA LYS A 114 -8.52 4.16 -8.75
C LYS A 114 -8.81 5.64 -8.67
N LEU A 115 -7.93 6.44 -9.26
CA LEU A 115 -8.04 7.88 -9.45
C LEU A 115 -8.39 8.19 -10.91
N ALA A 116 -8.55 9.47 -11.23
CA ALA A 116 -8.92 9.90 -12.59
C ALA A 116 -7.85 9.57 -13.65
N ASP A 117 -6.59 9.54 -13.24
CA ASP A 117 -5.39 9.42 -14.09
C ASP A 117 -4.68 8.06 -13.96
N GLY A 118 -5.17 7.16 -13.09
CA GLY A 118 -4.61 5.82 -12.92
C GLY A 118 -4.91 5.22 -11.56
N TRP A 119 -4.15 4.21 -11.18
CA TRP A 119 -4.22 3.61 -9.85
C TRP A 119 -3.11 4.16 -8.96
N ALA A 120 -3.42 4.55 -7.73
CA ALA A 120 -2.44 4.93 -6.72
C ALA A 120 -2.33 3.84 -5.65
N ILE A 121 -1.17 3.74 -5.01
CA ILE A 121 -1.01 2.97 -3.77
C ILE A 121 -1.75 3.76 -2.69
N ASP A 122 -2.82 3.19 -2.14
CA ASP A 122 -3.57 3.83 -1.07
C ASP A 122 -2.87 3.60 0.28
N GLU A 123 -2.55 2.34 0.60
CA GLU A 123 -1.97 1.95 1.88
C GLU A 123 -1.17 0.64 1.77
N ILE A 124 -0.17 0.45 2.65
CA ILE A 124 0.53 -0.82 2.86
C ILE A 124 0.42 -1.20 4.34
N TRP A 125 -0.13 -2.36 4.64
CA TRP A 125 -0.48 -2.75 6.01
C TRP A 125 -0.35 -4.26 6.25
N ILE A 126 -0.33 -4.70 7.51
CA ILE A 126 -0.25 -6.12 7.89
C ILE A 126 -1.50 -6.54 8.68
N CYS A 127 -2.24 -7.58 8.27
CA CYS A 127 -3.33 -8.08 9.11
C CYS A 127 -2.79 -8.73 10.40
N ARG A 128 -3.49 -8.52 11.52
CA ARG A 128 -3.19 -9.14 12.81
C ARG A 128 -3.99 -10.42 13.00
#